data_AF-A0A6P2AWH4-F1
#
_entry.id   AF-A0A6P2AWH4-F1
#
_cell.length_a   1.000
_cell.length_b   1.000
_cell.length_c   1.000
_cell.angle_alpha   90.00
_cell.angle_beta   90.00
_cell.angle_gamma   90.00
#
_symmetry.space_group_name_H-M   'P 1'
#
loop_
_entity.id
_entity.type
_entity.pdbx_description
1 polymer ?
#
loop_
_entity_poly.entity_id
_entity_poly.type
_entity_poly.pdbx_seq_one_letter_code
_entity_poly.pdbx_strand_id
1 'polypeptide(L)'
;MSSPVFFINLLRRIVMFRTSLPFLPPRRASLALGILFAFGAASLGGMPGTAAAQVTLNVPAEYPTIQQAIDAAGAGDTVLVAPGTYLETIDMGPGGFTLRSSHGAEVTIIDAQQADQSPVVRVSGAPAGTVLEGFTITGGTGAFWKPGGHLRGGGVSVVQGSLDMIDCRITGNTADWGGGVDVRGAAVTVTGTEFIANEATIGGGGVVVGFSGSSLTLENCLFEDNSASSGGGLNVNSGPAQVNDCVFIGNHADSAGGGAIVFNSGEFTNCHFENNTATLSGGGVRISGDASFDDCQFIGNQASRGGGGAIAFNDSAVFHNCRFENNIATGEATSSGGGLHVANDAVAVITACEFVDNVASGQLFSHGGGLNVIQQGDATVTLTLFQNNEATFGGGAGIQSNASAMFSECSFVGNTADQTGGGANVVKGHPEIVWVAL
;
A
#
# COMPACT_ATOMS: atom_id res chain seq x y z
N MET A 1 -13.04 31.88 -4.04
CA MET A 1 -11.60 31.55 -4.02
C MET A 1 -11.27 31.03 -2.64
N SER A 2 -11.47 29.74 -2.44
CA SER A 2 -11.21 29.01 -1.21
C SER A 2 -10.20 27.93 -1.58
N SER A 3 -9.03 28.00 -0.96
CA SER A 3 -7.83 27.23 -1.31
C SER A 3 -8.03 25.71 -1.15
N PRO A 4 -7.46 24.86 -2.04
CA PRO A 4 -7.48 23.40 -1.93
C PRO A 4 -6.90 22.85 -0.61
N VAL A 5 -6.13 23.65 0.12
CA VAL A 5 -5.54 23.30 1.42
C VAL A 5 -6.60 23.07 2.53
N PHE A 6 -7.82 23.62 2.38
CA PHE A 6 -8.87 23.45 3.38
C PHE A 6 -9.60 22.10 3.26
N PHE A 7 -9.63 21.49 2.07
CA PHE A 7 -10.26 20.18 1.85
C PHE A 7 -9.35 19.03 2.33
N ILE A 8 -8.04 19.18 2.12
CA ILE A 8 -7.01 18.22 2.58
C ILE A 8 -6.99 18.11 4.11
N ASN A 9 -7.12 19.24 4.84
CA ASN A 9 -7.14 19.22 6.31
C ASN A 9 -8.45 18.67 6.90
N LEU A 10 -9.56 18.70 6.16
CA LEU A 10 -10.83 18.12 6.60
C LEU A 10 -10.82 16.59 6.45
N LEU A 11 -10.19 16.06 5.40
CA LEU A 11 -9.95 14.62 5.21
C LEU A 11 -9.03 14.03 6.29
N ARG A 12 -7.98 14.77 6.70
CA ARG A 12 -7.11 14.39 7.84
C ARG A 12 -7.88 14.14 9.15
N ARG A 13 -9.06 14.76 9.33
CA ARG A 13 -9.89 14.61 10.54
C ARG A 13 -11.06 13.63 10.38
N ILE A 14 -11.52 13.37 9.16
CA ILE A 14 -12.68 12.48 8.93
C ILE A 14 -12.27 11.00 8.97
N VAL A 15 -11.04 10.66 8.56
CA VAL A 15 -10.52 9.28 8.61
C VAL A 15 -10.21 8.83 10.05
N MET A 16 -9.74 9.71 10.93
CA MET A 16 -9.38 9.35 12.31
C MET A 16 -10.56 9.15 13.29
N PHE A 17 -11.80 9.53 12.95
CA PHE A 17 -12.91 9.58 13.92
C PHE A 17 -13.95 8.44 13.80
N ARG A 18 -13.73 7.43 12.96
CA ARG A 18 -14.72 6.34 12.74
C ARG A 18 -14.33 4.97 13.33
N THR A 19 -13.75 4.90 14.52
CA THR A 19 -13.66 3.63 15.29
C THR A 19 -13.76 3.85 16.79
N SER A 20 -14.97 3.79 17.37
CA SER A 20 -15.13 3.56 18.81
C SER A 20 -16.55 3.10 19.19
N LEU A 21 -16.88 1.85 18.86
CA LEU A 21 -17.85 1.06 19.62
C LEU A 21 -17.33 -0.37 19.73
N PRO A 22 -17.06 -0.91 20.94
CA PRO A 22 -16.47 -2.23 21.09
C PRO A 22 -17.53 -3.33 20.94
N PHE A 23 -17.37 -4.17 19.91
CA PHE A 23 -18.12 -5.42 19.76
C PHE A 23 -17.39 -6.52 20.54
N LEU A 24 -17.92 -6.94 21.68
CA LEU A 24 -17.43 -8.10 22.44
C LEU A 24 -17.91 -9.41 21.78
N PRO A 25 -17.04 -10.40 21.54
CA PRO A 25 -17.48 -11.74 21.17
C PRO A 25 -17.93 -12.55 22.40
N PRO A 26 -18.88 -13.51 22.24
CA PRO A 26 -19.43 -14.26 23.37
C PRO A 26 -18.47 -15.35 23.86
N ARG A 27 -18.27 -15.38 25.19
CA ARG A 27 -17.59 -16.47 25.91
C ARG A 27 -18.40 -17.77 25.83
N ARG A 28 -17.80 -18.86 25.37
CA ARG A 28 -18.30 -20.22 25.62
C ARG A 28 -17.53 -20.85 26.78
N ALA A 29 -18.24 -21.08 27.88
CA ALA A 29 -17.82 -21.94 28.96
C ALA A 29 -18.00 -23.42 28.54
N SER A 30 -17.06 -24.29 28.89
CA SER A 30 -17.30 -25.73 28.95
C SER A 30 -16.46 -26.33 30.08
N LEU A 31 -17.18 -27.03 30.96
CA LEU A 31 -16.75 -27.60 32.23
C LEU A 31 -15.97 -28.91 32.01
N ALA A 32 -15.01 -29.17 32.90
CA ALA A 32 -14.11 -30.31 32.89
C ALA A 32 -14.78 -31.67 33.19
N LEU A 33 -14.16 -32.75 32.70
CA LEU A 33 -14.13 -34.03 33.41
C LEU A 33 -12.79 -34.73 33.15
N GLY A 34 -12.03 -34.98 34.22
CA GLY A 34 -10.70 -35.57 34.16
C GLY A 34 -10.70 -37.10 34.23
N ILE A 35 -9.64 -37.72 33.70
CA ILE A 35 -9.14 -39.02 34.14
C ILE A 35 -7.61 -38.96 34.19
N LEU A 36 -7.10 -39.35 35.35
CA LEU A 36 -5.72 -39.44 35.78
C LEU A 36 -5.12 -40.80 35.35
N PHE A 37 -3.92 -40.84 34.77
CA PHE A 37 -2.98 -41.96 34.95
C PHE A 37 -1.54 -41.46 34.84
N ALA A 38 -0.71 -41.93 35.78
CA ALA A 38 0.66 -41.50 36.05
C ALA A 38 1.72 -42.50 35.53
N PHE A 39 2.99 -42.13 35.77
CA PHE A 39 4.30 -42.76 35.45
C PHE A 39 4.85 -42.43 34.06
N GLY A 40 6.06 -41.88 33.88
CA GLY A 40 7.14 -41.46 34.77
C GLY A 40 8.46 -41.51 34.00
N ALA A 41 9.25 -40.44 34.03
CA ALA A 41 10.71 -40.46 33.86
C ALA A 41 11.26 -39.04 34.09
N ALA A 42 12.12 -38.92 35.09
CA ALA A 42 12.85 -37.70 35.39
C ALA A 42 13.82 -37.36 34.23
N SER A 43 13.76 -36.13 33.74
CA SER A 43 14.90 -35.50 33.07
C SER A 43 15.33 -34.28 33.89
N LEU A 44 16.64 -34.15 34.00
CA LEU A 44 17.36 -33.21 34.84
C LEU A 44 16.95 -31.76 34.56
N GLY A 45 16.77 -31.00 35.64
CA GLY A 45 16.41 -29.60 35.62
C GLY A 45 17.39 -28.77 34.80
N GLY A 46 16.90 -28.25 33.68
CA GLY A 46 17.25 -26.90 33.27
C GLY A 46 16.48 -25.95 34.19
N MET A 47 17.19 -25.20 35.03
CA MET A 47 16.59 -24.03 35.65
C MET A 47 15.95 -23.19 34.55
N PRO A 48 14.70 -22.72 34.68
CA PRO A 48 14.23 -21.65 33.82
C PRO A 48 15.23 -20.51 34.00
N GLY A 49 16.00 -20.20 32.95
CA GLY A 49 16.83 -19.01 32.95
C GLY A 49 15.92 -17.86 33.34
N THR A 50 16.22 -17.21 34.46
CA THR A 50 15.50 -16.01 34.88
C THR A 50 15.56 -15.05 33.72
N ALA A 51 14.42 -14.77 33.08
CA ALA A 51 14.33 -13.68 32.12
C ALA A 51 14.90 -12.44 32.84
N ALA A 52 15.99 -11.88 32.29
CA ALA A 52 16.55 -10.66 32.84
C ALA A 52 15.44 -9.62 32.90
N ALA A 53 15.36 -8.86 34.00
CA ALA A 53 14.35 -7.82 34.12
C ALA A 53 14.58 -6.81 33.00
N GLN A 54 13.54 -6.54 32.20
CA GLN A 54 13.59 -5.55 31.13
C GLN A 54 13.97 -4.18 31.71
N VAL A 55 14.96 -3.53 31.11
CA VAL A 55 15.49 -2.23 31.56
C VAL A 55 15.08 -1.14 30.57
N THR A 56 14.90 0.08 31.08
CA THR A 56 14.75 1.28 30.25
C THR A 56 16.09 2.03 30.20
N LEU A 57 16.60 2.26 28.98
CA LEU A 57 17.82 2.99 28.71
C LEU A 57 17.45 4.39 28.19
N ASN A 58 17.80 5.44 28.93
CA ASN A 58 17.32 6.80 28.64
C ASN A 58 18.31 7.61 27.78
N VAL A 59 17.85 8.11 26.64
CA VAL A 59 18.62 8.98 25.73
C VAL A 59 18.04 10.41 25.78
N PRO A 60 18.83 11.47 26.02
CA PRO A 60 20.29 11.48 26.19
C PRO A 60 20.75 11.37 27.66
N ALA A 61 19.83 11.15 28.61
CA ALA A 61 20.12 11.32 30.05
C ALA A 61 21.17 10.34 30.59
N GLU A 62 21.17 9.09 30.10
CA GLU A 62 22.12 8.04 30.48
C GLU A 62 23.11 7.75 29.33
N TYR A 63 22.61 7.79 28.09
CA TYR A 63 23.38 7.52 26.89
C TYR A 63 23.38 8.75 25.98
N PRO A 64 24.53 9.37 25.67
CA PRO A 64 24.61 10.56 24.84
C PRO A 64 23.98 10.45 23.44
N THR A 65 23.97 9.24 22.86
CA THR A 65 23.45 8.99 21.50
C THR A 65 22.50 7.80 21.49
N ILE A 66 21.65 7.70 20.46
CA ILE A 66 20.72 6.58 20.30
C ILE A 66 21.49 5.28 20.09
N GLN A 67 22.52 5.29 19.22
CA GLN A 67 23.29 4.07 18.94
C GLN A 67 23.97 3.51 20.21
N GLN A 68 24.48 4.36 21.10
CA GLN A 68 25.10 3.90 22.34
C GLN A 68 24.12 3.19 23.28
N ALA A 69 22.86 3.63 23.32
CA ALA A 69 21.82 2.94 24.07
C ALA A 69 21.42 1.61 23.40
N ILE A 70 21.34 1.59 22.06
CA ILE A 70 21.10 0.35 21.31
C ILE A 70 22.20 -0.69 21.58
N ASP A 71 23.47 -0.29 21.53
CA ASP A 71 24.62 -1.17 21.78
C ASP A 71 24.61 -1.77 23.19
N ALA A 72 23.96 -1.10 24.14
CA ALA A 72 23.80 -1.55 25.53
C ALA A 72 22.50 -2.35 25.79
N ALA A 73 21.52 -2.28 24.89
CA ALA A 73 20.21 -2.89 25.07
C ALA A 73 20.26 -4.42 24.88
N GLY A 74 19.64 -5.14 25.81
CA GLY A 74 19.34 -6.56 25.69
C GLY A 74 17.97 -6.83 25.07
N ALA A 75 17.69 -8.10 24.76
CA ALA A 75 16.38 -8.51 24.28
C ALA A 75 15.30 -8.21 25.33
N GLY A 76 14.23 -7.54 24.90
CA GLY A 76 13.10 -7.12 25.73
C GLY A 76 13.26 -5.73 26.37
N ASP A 77 14.43 -5.10 26.29
CA ASP A 77 14.66 -3.78 26.86
C ASP A 77 13.92 -2.68 26.08
N THR A 78 13.87 -1.48 26.65
CA THR A 78 13.36 -0.28 26.00
C THR A 78 14.43 0.80 25.95
N VAL A 79 14.83 1.22 24.73
CA VAL A 79 15.58 2.45 24.52
C VAL A 79 14.57 3.60 24.41
N LEU A 80 14.51 4.45 25.44
CA LEU A 80 13.56 5.56 25.54
C LEU A 80 14.25 6.88 25.20
N VAL A 81 13.78 7.54 24.14
CA VAL A 81 14.42 8.73 23.58
C VAL A 81 13.60 9.99 23.90
N ALA A 82 14.25 10.98 24.50
CA ALA A 82 13.67 12.30 24.79
C ALA A 82 13.44 13.11 23.49
N PRO A 83 12.60 14.16 23.52
CA PRO A 83 12.46 15.08 22.39
C PRO A 83 13.81 15.67 21.97
N GLY A 84 14.04 15.75 20.66
CA GLY A 84 15.28 16.26 20.10
C GLY A 84 15.51 15.84 18.66
N THR A 85 16.52 16.45 18.03
CA THR A 85 17.04 16.02 16.73
C THR A 85 18.36 15.32 16.93
N TYR A 86 18.40 14.05 16.51
CA TYR A 86 19.52 13.15 16.62
C TYR A 86 20.13 12.98 15.24
N LEU A 87 21.33 13.53 15.05
CA LEU A 87 22.06 13.48 13.79
C LEU A 87 22.86 12.17 13.73
N GLU A 88 22.16 11.09 13.40
CA GLU A 88 22.68 9.73 13.49
C GLU A 88 22.10 8.85 12.36
N THR A 89 22.85 7.80 12.03
CA THR A 89 22.33 6.61 11.36
C THR A 89 22.42 5.47 12.36
N ILE A 90 21.33 4.73 12.57
CA ILE A 90 21.26 3.71 13.62
C ILE A 90 21.13 2.29 13.05
N ASP A 91 21.73 1.33 13.73
CA ASP A 91 21.60 -0.10 13.46
C ASP A 91 21.04 -0.80 14.69
N MET A 92 19.81 -1.29 14.59
CA MET A 92 19.13 -2.05 15.64
C MET A 92 19.58 -3.52 15.70
N GLY A 93 20.28 -3.98 14.66
CA GLY A 93 20.81 -5.35 14.58
C GLY A 93 19.74 -6.43 14.81
N PRO A 94 20.12 -7.57 15.40
CA PRO A 94 19.20 -8.65 15.75
C PRO A 94 18.58 -8.47 17.16
N GLY A 95 18.70 -7.27 17.75
CA GLY A 95 18.25 -7.01 19.11
C GLY A 95 16.73 -6.97 19.19
N GLY A 96 16.13 -7.94 19.89
CA GLY A 96 14.69 -8.01 20.11
C GLY A 96 14.21 -7.03 21.17
N PHE A 97 14.38 -5.73 20.97
CA PHE A 97 14.05 -4.66 21.93
C PHE A 97 13.09 -3.61 21.34
N THR A 98 12.62 -2.68 22.18
CA THR A 98 11.81 -1.53 21.75
C THR A 98 12.67 -0.26 21.69
N LEU A 99 12.72 0.40 20.54
CA LEU A 99 13.21 1.77 20.40
C LEU A 99 12.00 2.70 20.33
N ARG A 100 11.83 3.58 21.33
CA ARG A 100 10.63 4.41 21.48
C ARG A 100 10.98 5.88 21.76
N SER A 101 10.29 6.78 21.09
CA SER A 101 10.22 8.19 21.47
C SER A 101 9.29 8.38 22.67
N SER A 102 9.73 9.16 23.64
CA SER A 102 8.92 9.52 24.81
C SER A 102 7.78 10.49 24.52
N HIS A 103 7.80 11.19 23.38
CA HIS A 103 6.83 12.25 23.03
C HIS A 103 6.36 12.22 21.57
N GLY A 104 6.60 11.12 20.86
CA GLY A 104 6.13 10.91 19.49
C GLY A 104 6.97 11.58 18.39
N ALA A 105 6.53 11.36 17.14
CA ALA A 105 7.32 11.66 15.94
C ALA A 105 7.46 13.16 15.66
N GLU A 106 6.52 13.99 16.14
CA GLU A 106 6.52 15.43 15.90
C GLU A 106 7.74 16.16 16.49
N VAL A 107 8.35 15.59 17.53
CA VAL A 107 9.42 16.26 18.30
C VAL A 107 10.68 15.42 18.50
N THR A 108 10.67 14.16 18.07
CA THR A 108 11.84 13.27 18.16
C THR A 108 12.22 12.79 16.78
N ILE A 109 13.36 13.30 16.29
CA ILE A 109 13.79 13.19 14.89
C ILE A 109 15.12 12.47 14.84
N ILE A 110 15.21 11.42 14.02
CA ILE A 110 16.46 10.79 13.60
C ILE A 110 16.74 11.27 12.17
N ASP A 111 17.81 12.04 11.99
CA ASP A 111 18.18 12.65 10.73
C ASP A 111 19.57 12.18 10.29
N ALA A 112 19.62 11.44 9.19
CA ALA A 112 20.87 10.99 8.60
C ALA A 112 21.60 12.07 7.78
N GLN A 113 21.02 13.27 7.63
CA GLN A 113 21.64 14.43 6.98
C GLN A 113 22.07 14.20 5.52
N GLN A 114 21.36 13.34 4.79
CA GLN A 114 21.75 12.88 3.45
C GLN A 114 23.12 12.20 3.46
N ALA A 115 23.42 11.46 4.53
CA ALA A 115 24.63 10.65 4.63
C ALA A 115 24.71 9.68 3.45
N ASP A 116 25.81 9.79 2.70
CA ASP A 116 26.01 9.03 1.48
C ASP A 116 25.88 7.53 1.74
N GLN A 117 24.99 6.90 1.00
CA GLN A 117 24.77 5.46 0.96
C GLN A 117 24.38 4.85 2.32
N SER A 118 23.60 5.56 3.13
CA SER A 118 23.07 5.02 4.38
C SER A 118 21.55 5.10 4.51
N PRO A 119 20.89 4.01 4.97
CA PRO A 119 19.59 4.15 5.61
C PRO A 119 19.71 5.00 6.88
N VAL A 120 18.60 5.60 7.32
CA VAL A 120 18.53 6.21 8.67
C VAL A 120 18.50 5.12 9.73
N VAL A 121 17.70 4.06 9.51
CA VAL A 121 17.55 2.92 10.41
C VAL A 121 17.81 1.61 9.66
N ARG A 122 18.75 0.81 10.15
CA ARG A 122 18.97 -0.56 9.70
C ARG A 122 18.46 -1.55 10.74
N VAL A 123 17.76 -2.58 10.25
CA VAL A 123 17.31 -3.72 11.05
C VAL A 123 17.70 -5.00 10.32
N SER A 124 18.44 -5.88 10.97
CA SER A 124 18.92 -7.12 10.35
C SER A 124 18.92 -8.30 11.33
N GLY A 125 18.22 -9.38 11.02
CA GLY A 125 18.18 -10.55 11.91
C GLY A 125 17.26 -10.38 13.12
N ALA A 126 16.47 -9.31 13.18
CA ALA A 126 15.66 -8.97 14.34
C ALA A 126 14.53 -9.99 14.58
N PRO A 127 14.32 -10.47 15.81
CA PRO A 127 13.23 -11.38 16.13
C PRO A 127 11.87 -10.65 16.20
N ALA A 128 10.79 -11.42 16.27
CA ALA A 128 9.45 -10.90 16.47
C ALA A 128 9.36 -10.12 17.79
N GLY A 129 8.65 -8.99 17.77
CA GLY A 129 8.53 -8.06 18.89
C GLY A 129 9.64 -7.00 18.96
N THR A 130 10.47 -6.86 17.92
CA THR A 130 11.36 -5.70 17.75
C THR A 130 10.52 -4.51 17.28
N VAL A 131 10.56 -3.41 18.02
CA VAL A 131 9.65 -2.26 17.82
C VAL A 131 10.43 -0.97 17.56
N LEU A 132 9.95 -0.19 16.59
CA LEU A 132 10.37 1.18 16.31
C LEU A 132 9.14 2.10 16.41
N GLU A 133 9.14 3.00 17.39
CA GLU A 133 7.92 3.72 17.78
C GLU A 133 8.12 5.23 17.97
N GLY A 134 7.30 6.03 17.29
CA GLY A 134 7.17 7.46 17.58
C GLY A 134 8.31 8.34 17.07
N PHE A 135 8.97 8.00 15.96
CA PHE A 135 10.08 8.81 15.42
C PHE A 135 9.74 9.44 14.07
N THR A 136 10.20 10.66 13.86
CA THR A 136 10.46 11.14 12.48
C THR A 136 11.80 10.58 12.01
N ILE A 137 11.82 9.99 10.82
CA ILE A 137 12.97 9.33 10.20
C ILE A 137 13.21 9.98 8.84
N THR A 138 14.33 10.69 8.71
CA THR A 138 14.59 11.56 7.56
C THR A 138 16.05 11.56 7.14
N GLY A 139 16.30 12.01 5.91
CA GLY A 139 17.64 12.30 5.42
C GLY A 139 18.45 11.08 5.00
N GLY A 140 17.85 9.90 4.87
CA GLY A 140 18.58 8.71 4.40
C GLY A 140 18.60 8.59 2.88
N THR A 141 19.66 7.99 2.34
CA THR A 141 19.86 7.77 0.89
C THR A 141 19.93 6.28 0.51
N GLY A 142 19.70 5.40 1.48
CA GLY A 142 19.70 3.94 1.32
C GLY A 142 21.11 3.37 1.17
N ALA A 143 21.26 2.05 1.29
CA ALA A 143 22.56 1.38 1.20
C ALA A 143 22.59 0.26 0.17
N PHE A 144 23.78 -0.03 -0.35
CA PHE A 144 23.98 -1.17 -1.24
C PHE A 144 23.65 -2.51 -0.55
N TRP A 145 22.79 -3.32 -1.18
CA TRP A 145 22.58 -4.71 -0.76
C TRP A 145 23.84 -5.59 -0.96
N LYS A 146 24.57 -5.32 -2.04
CA LYS A 146 25.80 -6.01 -2.43
C LYS A 146 26.69 -5.01 -3.17
N PRO A 147 28.01 -5.22 -3.23
CA PRO A 147 28.90 -4.34 -3.99
C PRO A 147 28.41 -4.15 -5.44
N GLY A 148 28.26 -2.90 -5.87
CA GLY A 148 27.73 -2.54 -7.19
C GLY A 148 26.24 -2.82 -7.41
N GLY A 149 25.49 -3.11 -6.34
CA GLY A 149 24.04 -3.24 -6.38
C GLY A 149 23.32 -1.90 -6.38
N HIS A 150 22.02 -1.94 -6.12
CA HIS A 150 21.18 -0.75 -5.96
C HIS A 150 21.14 -0.28 -4.51
N LEU A 151 20.95 1.04 -4.30
CA LEU A 151 20.71 1.62 -2.98
C LEU A 151 19.30 1.30 -2.52
N ARG A 152 19.15 0.82 -1.28
CA ARG A 152 17.86 0.38 -0.76
C ARG A 152 17.56 0.90 0.63
N GLY A 153 16.27 1.20 0.87
CA GLY A 153 15.73 1.58 2.17
C GLY A 153 16.29 2.91 2.63
N GLY A 154 15.83 4.02 2.04
CA GLY A 154 16.32 5.36 2.40
C GLY A 154 16.08 5.66 3.88
N GLY A 155 14.83 5.60 4.33
CA GLY A 155 14.49 5.74 5.74
C GLY A 155 14.88 4.50 6.54
N VAL A 156 14.26 3.36 6.23
CA VAL A 156 14.42 2.10 6.97
C VAL A 156 14.76 0.95 6.02
N SER A 157 15.76 0.16 6.37
CA SER A 157 16.08 -1.10 5.68
C SER A 157 15.91 -2.28 6.63
N VAL A 158 14.97 -3.17 6.32
CA VAL A 158 14.70 -4.40 7.10
C VAL A 158 15.13 -5.64 6.33
N VAL A 159 16.01 -6.44 6.94
CA VAL A 159 16.62 -7.63 6.32
C VAL A 159 16.50 -8.84 7.22
N GLN A 160 15.97 -9.95 6.70
CA GLN A 160 15.99 -11.26 7.36
C GLN A 160 15.54 -11.23 8.83
N GLY A 161 14.31 -10.79 9.10
CA GLY A 161 13.82 -10.65 10.47
C GLY A 161 12.41 -10.07 10.50
N SER A 162 12.09 -9.38 11.58
CA SER A 162 10.80 -8.69 11.72
C SER A 162 10.94 -7.34 12.40
N LEU A 163 10.05 -6.42 12.06
CA LEU A 163 9.98 -5.10 12.66
C LEU A 163 8.51 -4.65 12.75
N ASP A 164 8.12 -4.18 13.92
CA ASP A 164 6.86 -3.46 14.12
C ASP A 164 7.16 -1.97 14.18
N MET A 165 6.59 -1.21 13.23
CA MET A 165 6.73 0.24 13.14
C MET A 165 5.42 0.91 13.57
N ILE A 166 5.48 1.78 14.58
CA ILE A 166 4.28 2.35 15.21
C ILE A 166 4.41 3.87 15.28
N ASP A 167 3.39 4.59 14.84
CA ASP A 167 3.26 6.05 14.98
C ASP A 167 4.51 6.83 14.54
N CYS A 168 5.14 6.36 13.46
CA CYS A 168 6.35 6.98 12.91
C CYS A 168 6.00 7.95 11.76
N ARG A 169 6.96 8.80 11.41
CA ARG A 169 6.92 9.65 10.21
C ARG A 169 8.18 9.42 9.38
N ILE A 170 8.06 8.70 8.28
CA ILE A 170 9.15 8.41 7.34
C ILE A 170 9.09 9.44 6.22
N THR A 171 10.04 10.39 6.18
CA THR A 171 9.91 11.54 5.28
C THR A 171 11.21 12.00 4.66
N GLY A 172 11.16 12.48 3.41
CA GLY A 172 12.30 13.11 2.74
C GLY A 172 13.49 12.16 2.53
N ASN A 173 13.23 10.86 2.43
CA ASN A 173 14.26 9.85 2.21
C ASN A 173 14.33 9.46 0.74
N THR A 174 15.53 9.07 0.29
CA THR A 174 15.80 8.71 -1.10
C THR A 174 16.47 7.33 -1.19
N ALA A 175 16.21 6.58 -2.26
CA ALA A 175 16.94 5.34 -2.57
C ALA A 175 16.73 4.96 -4.05
N ASP A 176 17.29 3.83 -4.50
CA ASP A 176 16.82 3.24 -5.76
C ASP A 176 15.54 2.42 -5.55
N TRP A 177 15.47 1.70 -4.43
CA TRP A 177 14.30 0.91 -4.02
C TRP A 177 13.91 1.22 -2.58
N GLY A 178 12.64 1.51 -2.33
CA GLY A 178 12.18 1.81 -0.98
C GLY A 178 12.75 3.13 -0.49
N GLY A 179 12.29 4.25 -1.05
CA GLY A 179 12.73 5.57 -0.61
C GLY A 179 12.50 5.74 0.90
N GLY A 180 11.31 5.40 1.37
CA GLY A 180 11.02 5.28 2.79
C GLY A 180 11.51 3.97 3.38
N VAL A 181 11.00 2.82 2.93
CA VAL A 181 11.28 1.50 3.53
C VAL A 181 11.54 0.42 2.49
N ASP A 182 12.56 -0.41 2.71
CA ASP A 182 12.83 -1.64 1.95
C ASP A 182 12.75 -2.87 2.85
N VAL A 183 11.88 -3.82 2.48
CA VAL A 183 11.65 -5.09 3.19
C VAL A 183 12.27 -6.23 2.40
N ARG A 184 13.17 -7.02 3.01
CA ARG A 184 13.90 -8.12 2.33
C ARG A 184 14.02 -9.39 3.15
N GLY A 185 13.30 -10.43 2.74
CA GLY A 185 13.21 -11.68 3.48
C GLY A 185 12.73 -11.46 4.92
N ALA A 186 11.88 -10.44 5.13
CA ALA A 186 11.50 -9.95 6.44
C ALA A 186 9.99 -9.72 6.54
N ALA A 187 9.45 -9.80 7.76
CA ALA A 187 8.05 -9.51 8.05
C ALA A 187 7.95 -8.14 8.74
N VAL A 188 7.28 -7.18 8.09
CA VAL A 188 7.12 -5.83 8.65
C VAL A 188 5.64 -5.54 8.88
N THR A 189 5.32 -5.10 10.10
CA THR A 189 4.01 -4.56 10.46
C THR A 189 4.16 -3.06 10.65
N VAL A 190 3.28 -2.27 10.06
CA VAL A 190 3.28 -0.82 10.19
C VAL A 190 1.91 -0.35 10.61
N THR A 191 1.84 0.44 11.68
CA THR A 191 0.60 0.97 12.23
C THR A 191 0.72 2.47 12.47
N GLY A 192 -0.29 3.25 12.06
CA GLY A 192 -0.38 4.69 12.38
C GLY A 192 0.76 5.53 11.82
N THR A 193 1.47 5.04 10.80
CA THR A 193 2.70 5.65 10.29
C THR A 193 2.45 6.43 9.00
N GLU A 194 3.17 7.54 8.85
CA GLU A 194 3.13 8.40 7.68
C GLU A 194 4.39 8.22 6.81
N PHE A 195 4.22 8.01 5.51
CA PHE A 195 5.26 7.99 4.49
C PHE A 195 5.09 9.21 3.58
N ILE A 196 5.98 10.21 3.70
CA ILE A 196 5.75 11.52 3.10
C ILE A 196 6.96 12.00 2.29
N ALA A 197 6.74 12.32 1.02
CA ALA A 197 7.77 12.88 0.15
C ALA A 197 9.06 12.03 0.12
N ASN A 198 8.91 10.71 0.09
CA ASN A 198 10.02 9.80 -0.14
C ASN A 198 10.15 9.49 -1.63
N GLU A 199 11.38 9.31 -2.10
CA GLU A 199 11.68 9.15 -3.52
C GLU A 199 12.49 7.86 -3.79
N ALA A 200 12.08 7.08 -4.78
CA ALA A 200 12.83 5.92 -5.25
C ALA A 200 13.08 5.97 -6.76
N THR A 201 14.32 5.83 -7.22
CA THR A 201 14.59 5.90 -8.66
C THR A 201 14.01 4.71 -9.46
N ILE A 202 13.69 3.59 -8.79
CA ILE A 202 13.16 2.38 -9.42
C ILE A 202 11.78 2.00 -8.88
N GLY A 203 11.61 1.81 -7.57
CA GLY A 203 10.29 1.44 -7.08
C GLY A 203 10.07 1.51 -5.58
N GLY A 204 8.82 1.79 -5.21
CA GLY A 204 8.40 1.98 -3.82
C GLY A 204 8.96 3.27 -3.27
N GLY A 205 8.41 4.42 -3.67
CA GLY A 205 8.83 5.71 -3.13
C GLY A 205 8.64 5.72 -1.61
N GLY A 206 7.44 5.35 -1.15
CA GLY A 206 7.17 5.06 0.26
C GLY A 206 7.77 3.72 0.71
N VAL A 207 7.23 2.61 0.23
CA VAL A 207 7.61 1.25 0.68
C VAL A 207 7.81 0.30 -0.49
N VAL A 208 8.83 -0.56 -0.41
CA VAL A 208 8.98 -1.72 -1.29
C VAL A 208 9.04 -3.03 -0.50
N VAL A 209 8.30 -4.03 -0.98
CA VAL A 209 8.36 -5.42 -0.52
C VAL A 209 9.17 -6.23 -1.53
N GLY A 210 10.46 -6.35 -1.28
CA GLY A 210 11.41 -7.01 -2.17
C GLY A 210 11.78 -8.42 -1.71
N PHE A 211 12.12 -9.30 -2.64
CA PHE A 211 12.66 -10.65 -2.41
C PHE A 211 11.68 -11.66 -1.77
N SER A 212 11.94 -12.93 -2.04
CA SER A 212 11.18 -14.04 -1.48
C SER A 212 11.27 -14.09 0.05
N GLY A 213 10.16 -14.39 0.71
CA GLY A 213 10.08 -14.48 2.17
C GLY A 213 9.84 -13.14 2.87
N SER A 214 9.60 -12.08 2.11
CA SER A 214 9.09 -10.81 2.66
C SER A 214 7.58 -10.85 2.84
N SER A 215 7.07 -10.10 3.82
CA SER A 215 5.64 -9.80 3.97
C SER A 215 5.46 -8.43 4.59
N LEU A 216 4.36 -7.76 4.22
CA LEU A 216 4.03 -6.44 4.74
C LEU A 216 2.58 -6.40 5.23
N THR A 217 2.38 -5.87 6.42
CA THR A 217 1.06 -5.49 6.93
C THR A 217 1.07 -3.99 7.21
N LEU A 218 0.11 -3.26 6.63
CA LEU A 218 -0.10 -1.84 6.83
C LEU A 218 -1.48 -1.62 7.44
N GLU A 219 -1.54 -0.86 8.53
CA GLU A 219 -2.79 -0.50 9.22
C GLU A 219 -2.82 0.99 9.52
N ASN A 220 -3.87 1.69 9.10
CA ASN A 220 -4.06 3.12 9.40
C ASN A 220 -2.86 3.98 8.97
N CYS A 221 -2.25 3.68 7.82
CA CYS A 221 -1.07 4.39 7.33
C CYS A 221 -1.42 5.43 6.26
N LEU A 222 -0.59 6.47 6.16
CA LEU A 222 -0.68 7.50 5.13
C LEU A 222 0.53 7.44 4.20
N PHE A 223 0.30 7.45 2.90
CA PHE A 223 1.30 7.61 1.85
C PHE A 223 0.98 8.90 1.09
N GLU A 224 1.74 9.97 1.33
CA GLU A 224 1.51 11.30 0.75
C GLU A 224 2.73 11.75 -0.06
N ASP A 225 2.49 12.16 -1.31
CA ASP A 225 3.49 12.79 -2.19
C ASP A 225 4.79 11.97 -2.39
N ASN A 226 4.71 10.63 -2.30
CA ASN A 226 5.86 9.78 -2.60
C ASN A 226 6.00 9.58 -4.12
N SER A 227 7.24 9.46 -4.59
CA SER A 227 7.55 9.34 -6.01
C SER A 227 8.45 8.16 -6.31
N ALA A 228 8.18 7.44 -7.39
CA ALA A 228 9.10 6.44 -7.91
C ALA A 228 8.97 6.21 -9.42
N SER A 229 9.86 5.40 -10.01
CA SER A 229 9.57 4.90 -11.36
C SER A 229 8.36 3.96 -11.38
N SER A 230 8.20 3.08 -10.38
CA SER A 230 7.04 2.18 -10.25
C SER A 230 6.57 2.03 -8.80
N GLY A 231 5.27 2.26 -8.55
CA GLY A 231 4.73 2.24 -7.17
C GLY A 231 5.20 3.46 -6.40
N GLY A 232 4.62 4.63 -6.67
CA GLY A 232 4.99 5.89 -6.01
C GLY A 232 4.87 5.78 -4.49
N GLY A 233 3.71 5.32 -4.00
CA GLY A 233 3.51 4.99 -2.59
C GLY A 233 4.06 3.61 -2.22
N LEU A 234 3.52 2.55 -2.83
CA LEU A 234 3.82 1.16 -2.47
C LEU A 234 4.19 0.29 -3.69
N ASN A 235 5.21 -0.54 -3.53
CA ASN A 235 5.61 -1.54 -4.53
C ASN A 235 5.70 -2.95 -3.92
N VAL A 236 4.79 -3.82 -4.32
CA VAL A 236 4.69 -5.21 -3.82
C VAL A 236 5.25 -6.17 -4.86
N ASN A 237 6.55 -6.46 -4.77
CA ASN A 237 7.26 -7.23 -5.80
C ASN A 237 7.29 -8.74 -5.53
N SER A 238 7.50 -9.17 -4.28
CA SER A 238 7.81 -10.59 -4.01
C SER A 238 7.14 -11.20 -2.78
N GLY A 239 6.51 -10.41 -1.92
CA GLY A 239 5.81 -10.87 -0.73
C GLY A 239 4.33 -10.48 -0.75
N PRO A 240 3.44 -11.15 0.00
CA PRO A 240 2.08 -10.69 0.18
C PRO A 240 2.06 -9.37 0.94
N ALA A 241 1.13 -8.49 0.58
CA ALA A 241 0.83 -7.27 1.31
C ALA A 241 -0.63 -7.30 1.80
N GLN A 242 -0.83 -7.05 3.09
CA GLN A 242 -2.14 -6.77 3.68
C GLN A 242 -2.20 -5.28 4.00
N VAL A 243 -3.17 -4.56 3.44
CA VAL A 243 -3.25 -3.11 3.52
C VAL A 243 -4.66 -2.72 3.97
N ASN A 244 -4.77 -2.23 5.20
CA ASN A 244 -6.05 -1.96 5.85
C ASN A 244 -6.11 -0.50 6.29
N ASP A 245 -7.24 0.16 6.00
CA ASP A 245 -7.52 1.53 6.46
C ASP A 245 -6.42 2.54 6.05
N CYS A 246 -5.79 2.33 4.89
CA CYS A 246 -4.68 3.14 4.43
C CYS A 246 -5.11 4.18 3.39
N VAL A 247 -4.39 5.31 3.36
CA VAL A 247 -4.62 6.39 2.40
C VAL A 247 -3.36 6.61 1.56
N PHE A 248 -3.52 6.61 0.24
CA PHE A 248 -2.50 6.92 -0.76
C PHE A 248 -2.94 8.18 -1.49
N ILE A 249 -2.31 9.31 -1.22
CA ILE A 249 -2.67 10.60 -1.79
C ILE A 249 -1.50 11.29 -2.49
N GLY A 250 -1.74 11.80 -3.70
CA GLY A 250 -0.75 12.64 -4.42
C GLY A 250 0.54 11.90 -4.81
N ASN A 251 0.57 10.57 -4.74
CA ASN A 251 1.76 9.81 -5.09
C ASN A 251 1.94 9.75 -6.61
N HIS A 252 3.20 9.70 -7.05
CA HIS A 252 3.56 9.77 -8.46
C HIS A 252 4.41 8.58 -8.91
N ALA A 253 4.11 8.08 -10.11
CA ALA A 253 4.95 7.11 -10.79
C ALA A 253 5.33 7.54 -12.23
N ASP A 254 6.62 7.53 -12.56
CA ASP A 254 7.07 7.82 -13.94
C ASP A 254 6.65 6.72 -14.93
N SER A 255 6.44 5.50 -14.45
CA SER A 255 5.98 4.37 -15.26
C SER A 255 4.55 3.99 -14.87
N ALA A 256 4.37 3.34 -13.73
CA ALA A 256 3.07 2.80 -13.37
C ALA A 256 2.82 2.65 -11.87
N GLY A 257 1.53 2.70 -11.50
CA GLY A 257 1.10 2.57 -10.11
C GLY A 257 1.47 3.80 -9.31
N GLY A 258 0.80 4.93 -9.53
CA GLY A 258 1.09 6.17 -8.81
C GLY A 258 0.95 5.98 -7.30
N GLY A 259 -0.20 5.45 -6.87
CA GLY A 259 -0.42 5.05 -5.48
C GLY A 259 0.29 3.75 -5.14
N ALA A 260 -0.03 2.67 -5.86
CA ALA A 260 0.57 1.36 -5.62
C ALA A 260 0.78 0.52 -6.89
N ILE A 261 1.72 -0.42 -6.82
CA ILE A 261 1.88 -1.49 -7.79
C ILE A 261 1.99 -2.86 -7.11
N VAL A 262 1.28 -3.85 -7.64
CA VAL A 262 1.22 -5.22 -7.12
C VAL A 262 1.67 -6.20 -8.21
N PHE A 263 2.83 -6.83 -8.02
CA PHE A 263 3.35 -7.87 -8.90
C PHE A 263 3.22 -9.29 -8.32
N ASN A 264 3.03 -9.41 -7.01
CA ASN A 264 2.82 -10.71 -6.35
C ASN A 264 1.37 -10.83 -5.88
N SER A 265 1.10 -10.47 -4.62
CA SER A 265 -0.21 -10.58 -4.02
C SER A 265 -0.49 -9.41 -3.09
N GLY A 266 -1.72 -8.90 -3.12
CA GLY A 266 -2.13 -7.78 -2.28
C GLY A 266 -3.62 -7.83 -1.92
N GLU A 267 -3.91 -7.67 -0.64
CA GLU A 267 -5.27 -7.53 -0.12
C GLU A 267 -5.44 -6.13 0.46
N PHE A 268 -6.38 -5.37 -0.09
CA PHE A 268 -6.65 -4.00 0.30
C PHE A 268 -8.07 -3.88 0.84
N THR A 269 -8.21 -3.42 2.08
CA THR A 269 -9.51 -3.24 2.73
C THR A 269 -9.67 -1.81 3.21
N ASN A 270 -10.81 -1.18 2.91
CA ASN A 270 -11.12 0.19 3.32
C ASN A 270 -10.00 1.20 3.01
N CYS A 271 -9.37 1.06 1.83
CA CYS A 271 -8.27 1.91 1.39
C CYS A 271 -8.74 3.02 0.46
N HIS A 272 -8.03 4.15 0.48
CA HIS A 272 -8.31 5.30 -0.37
C HIS A 272 -7.10 5.66 -1.24
N PHE A 273 -7.27 5.62 -2.55
CA PHE A 273 -6.30 6.09 -3.55
C PHE A 273 -6.82 7.39 -4.17
N GLU A 274 -6.24 8.51 -3.77
CA GLU A 274 -6.70 9.85 -4.15
C GLU A 274 -5.64 10.64 -4.92
N ASN A 275 -6.00 11.21 -6.07
CA ASN A 275 -5.15 12.12 -6.84
C ASN A 275 -3.74 11.57 -7.14
N ASN A 276 -3.60 10.25 -7.24
CA ASN A 276 -2.33 9.63 -7.61
C ASN A 276 -2.16 9.66 -9.13
N THR A 277 -0.92 9.76 -9.58
CA THR A 277 -0.61 9.97 -11.00
C THR A 277 0.43 8.99 -11.51
N ALA A 278 0.24 8.50 -12.73
CA ALA A 278 1.23 7.68 -13.42
C ALA A 278 1.42 8.13 -14.86
N THR A 279 2.66 8.33 -15.30
CA THR A 279 2.91 8.80 -16.67
C THR A 279 2.52 7.76 -17.71
N LEU A 280 2.57 6.44 -17.41
CA LEU A 280 2.08 5.40 -18.32
C LEU A 280 0.75 4.80 -17.87
N SER A 281 0.66 4.05 -16.77
CA SER A 281 -0.59 3.33 -16.44
C SER A 281 -0.85 3.13 -14.95
N GLY A 282 -2.13 2.99 -14.57
CA GLY A 282 -2.51 2.75 -13.18
C GLY A 282 -2.22 3.97 -12.31
N GLY A 283 -2.98 5.05 -12.51
CA GLY A 283 -2.78 6.30 -11.76
C GLY A 283 -2.89 6.05 -10.26
N GLY A 284 -3.97 5.40 -9.83
CA GLY A 284 -4.11 4.86 -8.48
C GLY A 284 -3.28 3.60 -8.32
N VAL A 285 -3.68 2.52 -8.99
CA VAL A 285 -3.06 1.20 -8.79
C VAL A 285 -2.78 0.46 -10.09
N ARG A 286 -1.64 -0.21 -10.16
CA ARG A 286 -1.36 -1.24 -11.16
C ARG A 286 -1.30 -2.62 -10.54
N ILE A 287 -2.02 -3.56 -11.15
CA ILE A 287 -2.12 -4.96 -10.75
C ILE A 287 -1.50 -5.80 -11.87
N SER A 288 -0.52 -6.62 -11.51
CA SER A 288 0.22 -7.54 -12.39
C SER A 288 0.57 -8.83 -11.64
N GLY A 289 -0.25 -9.14 -10.63
CA GLY A 289 -0.29 -10.31 -9.77
C GLY A 289 -1.69 -10.39 -9.15
N ASP A 290 -1.95 -11.32 -8.24
CA ASP A 290 -3.29 -11.49 -7.65
C ASP A 290 -3.61 -10.35 -6.65
N ALA A 291 -4.70 -9.62 -6.85
CA ALA A 291 -5.09 -8.57 -5.91
C ALA A 291 -6.60 -8.53 -5.63
N SER A 292 -6.95 -8.22 -4.38
CA SER A 292 -8.32 -7.95 -3.95
C SER A 292 -8.44 -6.58 -3.32
N PHE A 293 -9.58 -5.93 -3.59
CA PHE A 293 -9.95 -4.63 -3.05
C PHE A 293 -11.38 -4.74 -2.52
N ASP A 294 -11.54 -4.48 -1.23
CA ASP A 294 -12.81 -4.51 -0.51
C ASP A 294 -13.04 -3.15 0.14
N ASP A 295 -14.22 -2.56 -0.06
CA ASP A 295 -14.57 -1.24 0.48
C ASP A 295 -13.59 -0.10 0.08
N CYS A 296 -12.94 -0.22 -1.07
CA CYS A 296 -11.89 0.71 -1.49
C CYS A 296 -12.39 1.85 -2.39
N GLN A 297 -11.70 2.99 -2.34
CA GLN A 297 -12.00 4.18 -3.15
C GLN A 297 -10.82 4.57 -4.04
N PHE A 298 -11.09 4.86 -5.30
CA PHE A 298 -10.14 5.35 -6.29
C PHE A 298 -10.69 6.67 -6.84
N ILE A 299 -10.18 7.79 -6.36
CA ILE A 299 -10.74 9.12 -6.63
C ILE A 299 -9.71 10.03 -7.30
N GLY A 300 -10.07 10.63 -8.43
CA GLY A 300 -9.27 11.68 -9.06
C GLY A 300 -7.90 11.21 -9.57
N ASN A 301 -7.69 9.90 -9.73
CA ASN A 301 -6.40 9.38 -10.16
C ASN A 301 -6.23 9.50 -11.68
N GLN A 302 -4.99 9.70 -12.14
CA GLN A 302 -4.70 9.99 -13.54
C GLN A 302 -3.58 9.13 -14.11
N ALA A 303 -3.77 8.61 -15.34
CA ALA A 303 -2.71 7.93 -16.09
C ALA A 303 -2.75 8.20 -17.59
N SER A 304 -1.59 8.17 -18.27
CA SER A 304 -1.56 8.59 -19.69
C SER A 304 -1.86 7.52 -20.75
N ARG A 305 -1.83 6.23 -20.38
CA ARG A 305 -2.02 5.09 -21.31
C ARG A 305 -3.04 4.06 -20.81
N GLY A 306 -3.87 4.44 -19.84
CA GLY A 306 -4.99 3.63 -19.34
C GLY A 306 -4.97 3.35 -17.85
N GLY A 307 -6.16 3.07 -17.30
CA GLY A 307 -6.38 2.82 -15.87
C GLY A 307 -6.10 4.06 -15.03
N GLY A 308 -6.91 5.11 -15.20
CA GLY A 308 -6.79 6.30 -14.36
C GLY A 308 -6.87 5.92 -12.88
N GLY A 309 -7.94 5.20 -12.51
CA GLY A 309 -8.10 4.61 -11.18
C GLY A 309 -7.21 3.40 -10.99
N ALA A 310 -7.48 2.33 -11.75
CA ALA A 310 -6.70 1.11 -11.67
C ALA A 310 -6.51 0.41 -13.04
N ILE A 311 -5.50 -0.43 -13.12
CA ILE A 311 -5.24 -1.31 -14.27
C ILE A 311 -4.89 -2.73 -13.81
N ALA A 312 -5.45 -3.74 -14.46
CA ALA A 312 -5.15 -5.16 -14.26
C ALA A 312 -4.54 -5.79 -15.53
N PHE A 313 -3.45 -6.53 -15.33
CA PHE A 313 -2.71 -7.26 -16.37
C PHE A 313 -2.42 -8.70 -15.93
N ASN A 314 -2.60 -9.67 -16.85
CA ASN A 314 -2.22 -11.08 -16.76
C ASN A 314 -2.94 -11.94 -15.70
N ASP A 315 -3.18 -11.40 -14.50
CA ASP A 315 -3.63 -12.15 -13.34
C ASP A 315 -5.02 -11.72 -12.84
N SER A 316 -5.41 -12.19 -11.65
CA SER A 316 -6.72 -11.94 -11.07
C SER A 316 -6.80 -10.59 -10.34
N ALA A 317 -7.87 -9.83 -10.59
CA ALA A 317 -8.20 -8.63 -9.86
C ALA A 317 -9.65 -8.67 -9.37
N VAL A 318 -9.85 -8.65 -8.05
CA VAL A 318 -11.17 -8.71 -7.43
C VAL A 318 -11.49 -7.36 -6.80
N PHE A 319 -12.66 -6.80 -7.14
CA PHE A 319 -13.16 -5.56 -6.58
C PHE A 319 -14.56 -5.81 -6.00
N HIS A 320 -14.72 -5.57 -4.70
CA HIS A 320 -15.99 -5.67 -3.98
C HIS A 320 -16.28 -4.35 -3.28
N ASN A 321 -17.52 -3.85 -3.45
CA ASN A 321 -17.98 -2.60 -2.83
C ASN A 321 -17.02 -1.40 -3.04
N CYS A 322 -16.39 -1.33 -4.22
CA CYS A 322 -15.41 -0.31 -4.52
C CYS A 322 -16.02 0.85 -5.32
N ARG A 323 -15.47 2.06 -5.13
CA ARG A 323 -15.87 3.26 -5.88
C ARG A 323 -14.71 3.81 -6.70
N PHE A 324 -14.92 3.94 -8.00
CA PHE A 324 -14.04 4.60 -8.95
C PHE A 324 -14.69 5.92 -9.38
N GLU A 325 -14.14 7.04 -8.93
CA GLU A 325 -14.72 8.36 -9.17
C GLU A 325 -13.72 9.36 -9.77
N ASN A 326 -14.16 10.14 -10.77
CA ASN A 326 -13.36 11.23 -11.35
C ASN A 326 -11.98 10.80 -11.84
N ASN A 327 -11.77 9.53 -12.17
CA ASN A 327 -10.48 9.05 -12.62
C ASN A 327 -10.32 9.31 -14.12
N ILE A 328 -9.11 9.67 -14.52
CA ILE A 328 -8.84 10.14 -15.88
C ILE A 328 -7.74 9.31 -16.53
N ALA A 329 -8.05 8.68 -17.64
CA ALA A 329 -7.05 8.17 -18.57
C ALA A 329 -6.84 9.19 -19.70
N THR A 330 -5.66 9.81 -19.78
CA THR A 330 -5.35 10.90 -20.73
C THR A 330 -4.22 10.53 -21.70
N GLY A 331 -4.48 10.27 -22.98
CA GLY A 331 -3.33 10.17 -23.91
C GLY A 331 -3.58 9.57 -25.27
N GLU A 332 -2.52 9.62 -26.08
CA GLU A 332 -2.54 9.25 -27.52
C GLU A 332 -2.40 7.74 -27.78
N ALA A 333 -2.12 6.94 -26.75
CA ALA A 333 -1.95 5.49 -26.90
C ALA A 333 -3.30 4.75 -26.81
N THR A 334 -3.44 3.69 -27.61
CA THR A 334 -4.68 2.99 -27.98
C THR A 334 -5.37 2.14 -26.89
N SER A 335 -5.28 2.49 -25.61
CA SER A 335 -5.98 1.77 -24.53
C SER A 335 -6.36 2.71 -23.39
N SER A 336 -7.62 2.74 -22.97
CA SER A 336 -8.04 3.59 -21.84
C SER A 336 -9.15 2.93 -21.07
N GLY A 337 -9.16 3.08 -19.77
CA GLY A 337 -10.31 2.84 -18.91
C GLY A 337 -10.16 3.89 -17.83
N GLY A 338 -11.03 4.90 -17.80
CA GLY A 338 -10.87 6.05 -16.90
C GLY A 338 -10.87 5.56 -15.45
N GLY A 339 -11.88 4.78 -15.08
CA GLY A 339 -11.95 4.06 -13.81
C GLY A 339 -11.01 2.85 -13.79
N LEU A 340 -11.34 1.81 -14.54
CA LEU A 340 -10.63 0.53 -14.55
C LEU A 340 -10.30 0.05 -15.97
N HIS A 341 -9.07 -0.44 -16.16
CA HIS A 341 -8.63 -1.07 -17.39
C HIS A 341 -8.20 -2.53 -17.14
N VAL A 342 -8.75 -3.47 -17.90
CA VAL A 342 -8.49 -4.92 -17.78
C VAL A 342 -7.91 -5.42 -19.11
N ALA A 343 -6.72 -5.99 -19.10
CA ALA A 343 -6.00 -6.34 -20.32
C ALA A 343 -5.05 -7.54 -20.17
N ASN A 344 -4.60 -8.06 -21.32
CA ASN A 344 -3.62 -9.15 -21.43
C ASN A 344 -4.00 -10.35 -20.57
N ASP A 345 -5.09 -11.03 -20.90
CA ASP A 345 -5.54 -12.25 -20.21
C ASP A 345 -5.90 -12.06 -18.71
N ALA A 346 -5.90 -10.83 -18.19
CA ALA A 346 -6.33 -10.54 -16.83
C ALA A 346 -7.81 -10.91 -16.63
N VAL A 347 -8.13 -11.41 -15.43
CA VAL A 347 -9.49 -11.77 -15.02
C VAL A 347 -9.95 -10.83 -13.92
N ALA A 348 -10.95 -10.00 -14.21
CA ALA A 348 -11.53 -9.08 -13.25
C ALA A 348 -12.89 -9.58 -12.74
N VAL A 349 -13.06 -9.63 -11.42
CA VAL A 349 -14.37 -9.85 -10.78
C VAL A 349 -14.77 -8.57 -10.07
N ILE A 350 -15.86 -7.96 -10.52
CA ILE A 350 -16.32 -6.64 -10.08
C ILE A 350 -17.74 -6.81 -9.54
N THR A 351 -17.93 -6.59 -8.24
CA THR A 351 -19.22 -6.80 -7.58
C THR A 351 -19.58 -5.61 -6.70
N ALA A 352 -20.83 -5.15 -6.78
CA ALA A 352 -21.35 -4.05 -5.96
C ALA A 352 -20.52 -2.77 -6.06
N CYS A 353 -19.91 -2.50 -7.23
CA CYS A 353 -19.02 -1.36 -7.41
C CYS A 353 -19.74 -0.17 -8.06
N GLU A 354 -19.11 1.00 -7.99
CA GLU A 354 -19.58 2.22 -8.63
C GLU A 354 -18.48 2.84 -9.48
N PHE A 355 -18.76 3.09 -10.76
CA PHE A 355 -17.91 3.85 -11.68
C PHE A 355 -18.62 5.15 -12.03
N VAL A 356 -18.17 6.26 -11.45
CA VAL A 356 -18.85 7.56 -11.52
C VAL A 356 -17.94 8.64 -12.08
N ASP A 357 -18.40 9.39 -13.07
CA ASP A 357 -17.70 10.56 -13.63
C ASP A 357 -16.26 10.26 -14.10
N ASN A 358 -15.97 9.01 -14.51
CA ASN A 358 -14.65 8.65 -15.02
C ASN A 358 -14.51 8.97 -16.50
N VAL A 359 -13.32 9.41 -16.90
CA VAL A 359 -13.06 9.94 -18.23
C VAL A 359 -11.92 9.18 -18.89
N ALA A 360 -12.20 8.60 -20.06
CA ALA A 360 -11.19 8.14 -21.00
C ALA A 360 -11.09 9.17 -22.14
N SER A 361 -10.05 10.00 -22.13
CA SER A 361 -9.85 11.07 -23.10
C SER A 361 -8.58 10.86 -23.93
N GLY A 362 -8.73 10.68 -25.25
CA GLY A 362 -7.65 10.48 -26.20
C GLY A 362 -8.18 10.62 -27.64
N GLN A 363 -7.54 11.45 -28.45
CA GLN A 363 -8.11 12.06 -29.68
C GLN A 363 -8.62 11.10 -30.77
N LEU A 364 -8.42 9.77 -30.68
CA LEU A 364 -8.81 8.87 -31.76
C LEU A 364 -9.42 7.52 -31.32
N PHE A 365 -9.06 6.95 -30.16
CA PHE A 365 -9.48 5.58 -29.78
C PHE A 365 -9.61 5.34 -28.26
N SER A 366 -10.06 6.32 -27.47
CA SER A 366 -10.36 6.09 -26.04
C SER A 366 -11.64 5.26 -25.85
N HIS A 367 -11.57 4.24 -25.00
CA HIS A 367 -12.70 3.37 -24.72
C HIS A 367 -13.02 3.32 -23.22
N GLY A 368 -14.25 2.98 -22.85
CA GLY A 368 -14.56 2.54 -21.49
C GLY A 368 -14.27 3.58 -20.41
N GLY A 369 -14.98 4.71 -20.40
CA GLY A 369 -14.77 5.76 -19.40
C GLY A 369 -14.79 5.20 -17.98
N GLY A 370 -15.78 4.35 -17.66
CA GLY A 370 -15.82 3.58 -16.43
C GLY A 370 -14.89 2.36 -16.48
N LEU A 371 -15.20 1.40 -17.35
CA LEU A 371 -14.48 0.12 -17.49
C LEU A 371 -14.05 -0.12 -18.94
N ASN A 372 -12.82 -0.52 -19.17
CA ASN A 372 -12.39 -1.07 -20.47
C ASN A 372 -11.75 -2.44 -20.33
N VAL A 373 -12.17 -3.37 -21.19
CA VAL A 373 -11.67 -4.74 -21.27
C VAL A 373 -11.11 -4.99 -22.66
N ILE A 374 -9.85 -5.40 -22.77
CA ILE A 374 -9.15 -5.55 -24.05
C ILE A 374 -8.15 -6.72 -24.01
N GLN A 375 -7.61 -7.11 -25.17
CA GLN A 375 -6.47 -8.03 -25.28
C GLN A 375 -6.69 -9.34 -24.49
N GLN A 376 -7.81 -10.02 -24.79
CA GLN A 376 -8.21 -11.26 -24.11
C GLN A 376 -8.49 -11.13 -22.60
N GLY A 377 -8.56 -9.91 -22.06
CA GLY A 377 -9.07 -9.70 -20.71
C GLY A 377 -10.51 -10.21 -20.57
N ASP A 378 -10.84 -10.66 -19.37
CA ASP A 378 -12.18 -11.13 -19.00
C ASP A 378 -12.68 -10.36 -17.78
N ALA A 379 -13.95 -9.99 -17.79
CA ALA A 379 -14.56 -9.26 -16.69
C ALA A 379 -15.94 -9.84 -16.34
N THR A 380 -16.13 -10.26 -15.10
CA THR A 380 -17.46 -10.56 -14.55
C THR A 380 -17.92 -9.40 -13.69
N VAL A 381 -19.01 -8.75 -14.08
CA VAL A 381 -19.51 -7.52 -13.47
C VAL A 381 -20.94 -7.73 -12.97
N THR A 382 -21.14 -7.56 -11.66
CA THR A 382 -22.43 -7.79 -10.99
C THR A 382 -22.79 -6.61 -10.09
N LEU A 383 -24.09 -6.28 -10.00
CA LEU A 383 -24.61 -5.28 -9.05
C LEU A 383 -23.91 -3.92 -9.13
N THR A 384 -23.43 -3.53 -10.31
CA THR A 384 -22.50 -2.40 -10.48
C THR A 384 -23.17 -1.24 -11.21
N LEU A 385 -22.92 -0.02 -10.72
CA LEU A 385 -23.38 1.22 -11.34
C LEU A 385 -22.27 1.83 -12.20
N PHE A 386 -22.60 2.15 -13.45
CA PHE A 386 -21.81 3.00 -14.34
C PHE A 386 -22.58 4.30 -14.57
N GLN A 387 -22.12 5.40 -13.98
CA GLN A 387 -22.79 6.69 -14.06
C GLN A 387 -21.89 7.78 -14.64
N ASN A 388 -22.40 8.54 -15.61
CA ASN A 388 -21.77 9.76 -16.15
C ASN A 388 -20.33 9.58 -16.64
N ASN A 389 -19.95 8.37 -17.04
CA ASN A 389 -18.62 8.12 -17.55
C ASN A 389 -18.53 8.53 -19.02
N GLU A 390 -17.38 9.05 -19.42
CA GLU A 390 -17.14 9.63 -20.74
C GLU A 390 -15.99 8.92 -21.46
N ALA A 391 -16.19 8.60 -22.74
CA ALA A 391 -15.14 8.07 -23.62
C ALA A 391 -15.40 8.45 -25.09
N THR A 392 -14.48 8.14 -26.00
CA THR A 392 -14.79 8.19 -27.44
C THR A 392 -15.74 7.05 -27.82
N PHE A 393 -15.58 5.91 -27.18
CA PHE A 393 -16.30 4.67 -27.44
C PHE A 393 -16.65 3.96 -26.12
N GLY A 394 -17.91 3.64 -25.85
CA GLY A 394 -18.23 2.90 -24.62
C GLY A 394 -18.09 3.77 -23.37
N GLY A 395 -18.90 4.81 -23.21
CA GLY A 395 -18.78 5.76 -22.09
C GLY A 395 -18.74 5.06 -20.72
N GLY A 396 -19.71 4.18 -20.46
CA GLY A 396 -19.70 3.32 -19.28
C GLY A 396 -18.69 2.17 -19.40
N ALA A 397 -18.80 1.37 -20.46
CA ALA A 397 -17.93 0.21 -20.68
C ALA A 397 -17.46 0.03 -22.15
N GLY A 398 -16.20 -0.34 -22.35
CA GLY A 398 -15.62 -0.72 -23.64
C GLY A 398 -15.09 -2.15 -23.62
N ILE A 399 -15.42 -2.97 -24.62
CA ILE A 399 -14.98 -4.37 -24.72
C ILE A 399 -14.40 -4.62 -26.11
N GLN A 400 -13.13 -5.03 -26.21
CA GLN A 400 -12.45 -5.08 -27.50
C GLN A 400 -11.41 -6.19 -27.63
N SER A 401 -10.95 -6.42 -28.87
CA SER A 401 -9.76 -7.23 -29.16
C SER A 401 -9.80 -8.63 -28.51
N ASN A 402 -10.86 -9.38 -28.81
CA ASN A 402 -11.15 -10.72 -28.29
C ASN A 402 -11.34 -10.79 -26.77
N ALA A 403 -11.61 -9.66 -26.11
CA ALA A 403 -12.02 -9.65 -24.71
C ALA A 403 -13.46 -10.15 -24.51
N SER A 404 -13.72 -10.57 -23.27
CA SER A 404 -15.02 -11.00 -22.77
C SER A 404 -15.45 -10.10 -21.61
N ALA A 405 -16.76 -9.86 -21.49
CA ALA A 405 -17.31 -9.26 -20.28
C ALA A 405 -18.74 -9.73 -20.06
N MET A 406 -19.05 -10.18 -18.85
CA MET A 406 -20.39 -10.51 -18.41
C MET A 406 -20.95 -9.41 -17.51
N PHE A 407 -22.12 -8.91 -17.82
CA PHE A 407 -22.83 -7.92 -16.99
C PHE A 407 -24.14 -8.52 -16.48
N SER A 408 -24.33 -8.51 -15.15
CA SER A 408 -25.57 -8.92 -14.50
C SER A 408 -25.99 -7.88 -13.46
N GLU A 409 -27.27 -7.51 -13.44
CA GLU A 409 -27.81 -6.55 -12.46
C GLU A 409 -27.04 -5.21 -12.43
N CYS A 410 -26.52 -4.77 -13.58
CA CYS A 410 -25.77 -3.53 -13.72
C CYS A 410 -26.64 -2.39 -14.25
N SER A 411 -26.34 -1.16 -13.85
CA SER A 411 -27.03 0.04 -14.31
C SER A 411 -26.07 0.97 -15.07
N PHE A 412 -26.50 1.48 -16.22
CA PHE A 412 -25.74 2.42 -17.04
C PHE A 412 -26.52 3.73 -17.19
N VAL A 413 -26.13 4.78 -16.47
CA VAL A 413 -26.89 6.04 -16.35
C VAL A 413 -26.04 7.22 -16.82
N GLY A 414 -26.54 8.03 -17.76
CA GLY A 414 -25.89 9.30 -18.12
C GLY A 414 -24.51 9.19 -18.78
N ASN A 415 -24.04 7.98 -19.11
CA ASN A 415 -22.74 7.78 -19.75
C ASN A 415 -22.74 8.28 -21.20
N THR A 416 -21.66 8.92 -21.63
CA THR A 416 -21.54 9.59 -22.93
C THR A 416 -20.39 9.01 -23.76
N ALA A 417 -20.61 8.91 -25.07
CA ALA A 417 -19.57 8.54 -26.01
C ALA A 417 -19.59 9.46 -27.24
N ASP A 418 -18.42 9.93 -27.68
CA ASP A 418 -18.31 10.82 -28.86
C ASP A 418 -18.77 10.14 -30.16
N GLN A 419 -18.51 8.83 -30.28
CA GLN A 419 -18.82 8.08 -31.49
C GLN A 419 -19.93 7.04 -31.25
N THR A 420 -19.67 6.00 -30.46
CA THR A 420 -20.64 4.92 -30.26
C THR A 420 -20.64 4.34 -28.84
N GLY A 421 -21.82 3.90 -28.40
CA GLY A 421 -22.03 3.17 -27.15
C GLY A 421 -21.88 4.04 -25.89
N GLY A 422 -22.81 4.96 -25.63
CA GLY A 422 -22.79 5.73 -24.38
C GLY A 422 -22.75 4.84 -23.14
N GLY A 423 -23.62 3.83 -23.06
CA GLY A 423 -23.59 2.82 -22.00
C GLY A 423 -22.42 1.84 -22.15
N ALA A 424 -22.46 0.99 -23.18
CA ALA A 424 -21.38 0.05 -23.49
C ALA A 424 -21.11 -0.02 -25.01
N ASN A 425 -19.87 -0.32 -25.39
CA ASN A 425 -19.46 -0.57 -26.78
C ASN A 425 -18.59 -1.82 -26.89
N VAL A 426 -18.81 -2.62 -27.95
CA VAL A 426 -18.10 -3.87 -28.19
C VAL A 426 -17.51 -3.91 -29.60
N VAL A 427 -16.19 -4.10 -29.69
CA VAL A 427 -15.45 -4.19 -30.95
C VAL A 427 -14.61 -5.48 -30.99
N LYS A 428 -15.12 -6.51 -31.68
CA LYS A 428 -14.49 -7.85 -31.74
C LYS A 428 -14.38 -8.52 -30.36
N GLY A 429 -15.37 -8.34 -29.49
CA GLY A 429 -15.49 -9.04 -28.20
C GLY A 429 -16.78 -9.85 -28.10
N HIS A 430 -16.91 -10.62 -27.02
CA HIS A 430 -18.06 -11.52 -26.78
C HIS A 430 -18.74 -11.20 -25.45
N PRO A 431 -19.42 -10.05 -25.32
CA PRO A 431 -20.12 -9.72 -24.09
C PRO A 431 -21.34 -10.63 -23.90
N GLU A 432 -21.65 -10.97 -22.66
CA GLU A 432 -22.95 -11.52 -22.28
C GLU A 432 -23.63 -10.53 -21.33
N ILE A 433 -24.82 -10.04 -21.71
CA ILE A 433 -25.62 -9.17 -20.87
C ILE A 433 -26.81 -9.98 -20.37
N VAL A 434 -26.79 -10.33 -19.10
CA VAL A 434 -27.89 -11.02 -18.42
C VAL A 434 -28.77 -9.96 -17.78
N TRP A 435 -29.84 -9.56 -18.48
CA TRP A 435 -30.83 -8.66 -17.93
C TRP A 435 -31.69 -9.39 -16.89
N VAL A 436 -31.74 -8.86 -15.67
CA VAL A 436 -32.87 -9.08 -14.78
C VAL A 436 -33.73 -7.82 -14.88
N ALA A 437 -34.95 -7.98 -15.39
CA ALA A 437 -35.91 -6.88 -15.48
C ALA A 437 -36.16 -6.31 -14.06
N LEU A 438 -35.92 -5.01 -13.88
CA LEU A 438 -36.42 -4.23 -12.74
C LEU A 438 -37.48 -3.25 -13.22
#